data_AF-A0A7U4DCS3-F1
#
_entry.id   AF-A0A7U4DCS3-F1
#
_cell.length_a   1.000
_cell.length_b   1.000
_cell.length_c   1.000
_cell.angle_alpha   90.00
_cell.angle_beta   90.00
_cell.angle_gamma   90.00
#
_symmetry.space_group_name_H-M   'P 1'
#
loop_
_entity.id
_entity.type
_entity.pdbx_description
1 polymer ?
#
loop_
_entity_poly.entity_id
_entity_poly.type
_entity_poly.pdbx_seq_one_letter_code
_entity_poly.pdbx_strand_id
1 'polypeptide(L)'
;MSKNNGKQFLEGDLLGSQHMTEQEEEKLQRSLTNRHIQMIAIGGAIGTGLFMGSGKTLSVSGTSIVLTYLIIGFFFFFVMRAMGELLLANTNFKTFADFATAYLGPWAGFFLGWSYWCNWIITAIADVIVIGGYMQFWYPDLPVWIPAFTSLAILTILNFVAVRLFGELEFWFSLIKITAIILFILAGIYLIGTGFTSPNGVKASMSHLFETESMFPYGVTGFLAGFQIAIFAFVGIELVGTTAAETKDPHTSLPKAINSIPLRILLFYVGALVCIIAVTSWAKVSPEKSPFVEMFTLVGLPIAAGLINFVVATSALSSANSGIFATSRMLYGLALDNDAPKSFSKLSKRKVPIRGLVFSMACVTVGTSILFIVPNVMTAFTIISALTSILCIFTFMLIVLSYIYYRKKSPELHIQSKYKMPGGLFMAWMTMLFLVFTIVILALDHDTLIALECSPIWFIGLFIAYKYKKKKMLQLDILKAQKVDYI
;
A
#
# COMPACT_ATOMS: atom_id res chain seq x y z
N MET A 1 -38.05 25.59 37.85
CA MET A 1 -36.86 24.70 37.95
C MET A 1 -37.18 23.47 37.11
N SER A 2 -36.71 23.32 35.85
CA SER A 2 -35.35 22.90 35.44
C SER A 2 -35.06 21.49 35.99
N LYS A 3 -34.76 20.42 35.23
CA LYS A 3 -34.05 20.32 33.94
C LYS A 3 -34.12 18.87 33.37
N ASN A 4 -34.11 18.77 32.04
CA ASN A 4 -33.47 17.77 31.17
C ASN A 4 -33.56 16.26 31.47
N ASN A 5 -34.36 15.56 30.65
CA ASN A 5 -34.03 14.22 30.13
C ASN A 5 -34.34 14.18 28.63
N GLY A 6 -33.31 14.39 27.81
CA GLY A 6 -33.43 14.36 26.36
C GLY A 6 -32.05 14.26 25.73
N LYS A 7 -31.59 13.03 25.53
CA LYS A 7 -30.59 12.60 24.52
C LYS A 7 -30.16 11.15 24.81
N GLN A 8 -30.96 10.17 24.38
CA GLN A 8 -30.46 8.81 24.18
C GLN A 8 -31.39 8.01 23.27
N PHE A 9 -31.62 8.48 22.05
CA PHE A 9 -32.18 7.66 20.97
C PHE A 9 -31.69 8.27 19.66
N LEU A 10 -31.40 7.44 18.66
CA LEU A 10 -30.79 7.72 17.34
C LEU A 10 -29.28 7.42 17.22
N GLU A 11 -28.90 6.19 17.56
CA GLU A 11 -27.73 5.51 16.98
C GLU A 11 -28.17 4.07 16.65
N GLY A 12 -28.94 3.94 15.56
CA GLY A 12 -29.40 2.68 15.01
C GLY A 12 -28.96 2.58 13.56
N ASP A 13 -28.41 1.42 13.19
CA ASP A 13 -28.00 1.06 11.84
C ASP A 13 -29.08 1.40 10.80
N LEU A 14 -28.66 2.03 9.70
CA LEU A 14 -29.55 2.54 8.64
C LEU A 14 -30.00 1.47 7.64
N LEU A 15 -29.54 0.24 7.79
CA LEU A 15 -30.02 -0.92 7.05
C LEU A 15 -30.65 -1.87 8.08
N GLY A 16 -31.98 -1.93 8.06
CA GLY A 16 -32.78 -2.71 9.01
C GLY A 16 -32.24 -4.13 9.18
N SER A 17 -31.93 -4.48 10.42
CA SER A 17 -31.54 -5.82 10.84
C SER A 17 -32.70 -6.78 10.60
N GLN A 18 -32.61 -7.66 9.59
CA GLN A 18 -33.31 -8.93 9.64
C GLN A 18 -32.46 -9.90 10.46
N HIS A 19 -33.02 -10.34 11.58
CA HIS A 19 -32.45 -11.36 12.46
C HIS A 19 -32.08 -12.63 11.68
N MET A 20 -30.79 -12.81 11.41
CA MET A 20 -30.22 -14.15 11.19
C MET A 20 -29.67 -14.64 12.52
N THR A 21 -30.16 -15.80 12.93
CA THR A 21 -29.78 -16.58 14.11
C THR A 21 -28.26 -16.68 14.20
N GLU A 22 -27.69 -16.31 15.35
CA GLU A 22 -26.26 -16.47 15.67
C GLU A 22 -25.88 -17.96 15.67
N GLN A 23 -25.43 -18.48 14.53
CA GLN A 23 -24.43 -19.53 14.55
C GLN A 23 -23.10 -18.86 14.89
N GLU A 24 -22.36 -19.40 15.87
CA GLU A 24 -21.02 -18.93 16.26
C GLU A 24 -20.06 -18.98 15.06
N GLU A 25 -20.07 -17.94 14.22
CA GLU A 25 -19.05 -17.74 13.22
C GLU A 25 -17.72 -17.53 13.95
N GLU A 26 -16.69 -18.33 13.60
CA GLU A 26 -15.32 -18.11 14.05
C GLU A 26 -14.84 -16.72 13.58
N LYS A 27 -15.02 -15.70 14.43
CA LYS A 27 -14.57 -14.34 14.16
C LYS A 27 -13.06 -14.24 14.44
N LEU A 28 -12.35 -13.54 13.54
CA LEU A 28 -10.96 -13.12 13.76
C LEU A 28 -10.81 -12.45 15.13
N GLN A 29 -9.70 -12.72 15.83
CA GLN A 29 -9.46 -12.12 17.13
C GLN A 29 -9.17 -10.63 16.97
N ARG A 30 -10.02 -9.76 17.53
CA ARG A 30 -9.80 -8.30 17.61
C ARG A 30 -8.73 -7.97 18.66
N SER A 31 -7.47 -8.32 18.39
CA SER A 31 -6.35 -8.14 19.34
C SER A 31 -5.51 -6.89 19.09
N LEU A 32 -5.74 -6.15 18.01
CA LEU A 32 -5.01 -4.92 17.70
C LEU A 32 -5.61 -3.73 18.47
N THR A 33 -4.74 -2.92 19.07
CA THR A 33 -5.12 -1.69 19.76
C THR A 33 -5.11 -0.51 18.79
N ASN A 34 -5.75 0.62 19.15
CA ASN A 34 -5.75 1.82 18.31
C ASN A 34 -4.32 2.30 17.95
N ARG A 35 -3.35 2.14 18.86
CA ARG A 35 -1.95 2.46 18.57
C ARG A 35 -1.34 1.51 17.52
N HIS A 36 -1.65 0.21 17.57
CA HIS A 36 -1.17 -0.74 16.57
C HIS A 36 -1.76 -0.43 15.21
N ILE A 37 -3.05 -0.12 15.17
CA ILE A 37 -3.76 0.22 13.92
C ILE A 37 -3.19 1.48 13.28
N GLN A 38 -2.95 2.53 14.07
CA GLN A 38 -2.34 3.76 13.57
C GLN A 38 -0.91 3.51 13.06
N MET A 39 -0.11 2.72 13.78
CA MET A 39 1.26 2.43 13.37
C MET A 39 1.33 1.52 12.16
N ILE A 40 0.46 0.51 12.03
CA ILE A 40 0.33 -0.30 10.81
C ILE A 40 -0.05 0.59 9.63
N ALA A 41 -1.00 1.50 9.82
CA ALA A 41 -1.39 2.47 8.80
C ALA A 41 -0.28 3.47 8.42
N ILE A 42 0.58 3.86 9.36
CA ILE A 42 1.72 4.76 9.08
C ILE A 42 2.86 3.97 8.44
N GLY A 43 3.26 2.87 9.04
CA GLY A 43 4.37 2.02 8.62
C GLY A 43 4.13 1.34 7.29
N GLY A 44 2.88 0.94 7.00
CA GLY A 44 2.50 0.37 5.70
C GLY A 44 2.60 1.38 4.56
N ALA A 45 2.37 2.67 4.84
CA ALA A 45 2.52 3.76 3.88
C ALA A 45 3.97 4.29 3.76
N ILE A 46 4.94 3.70 4.47
CA ILE A 46 6.36 4.04 4.39
C ILE A 46 7.12 2.74 4.11
N GLY A 47 7.35 2.47 2.83
CA GLY A 47 7.96 1.23 2.35
C GLY A 47 9.19 1.46 1.46
N THR A 48 9.60 0.40 0.77
CA THR A 48 10.75 0.41 -0.15
C THR A 48 10.60 1.35 -1.33
N GLY A 49 9.37 1.62 -1.78
CA GLY A 49 9.13 2.55 -2.89
C GLY A 49 9.60 3.98 -2.59
N LEU A 50 9.49 4.44 -1.33
CA LEU A 50 10.06 5.73 -0.92
C LEU A 50 11.59 5.65 -0.83
N PHE A 51 12.16 4.63 -0.20
CA PHE A 51 13.59 4.62 0.11
C PHE A 51 14.47 4.18 -1.05
N MET A 52 14.07 3.18 -1.84
CA MET A 52 14.80 2.67 -2.99
C MET A 52 14.30 3.31 -4.28
N GLY A 53 12.98 3.33 -4.48
CA GLY A 53 12.35 3.83 -5.71
C GLY A 53 12.55 5.33 -5.96
N SER A 54 12.76 6.13 -4.91
CA SER A 54 13.03 7.56 -5.08
C SER A 54 14.38 7.87 -5.74
N GLY A 55 15.39 7.00 -5.61
CA GLY A 55 16.69 7.20 -6.28
C GLY A 55 16.56 7.14 -7.79
N LYS A 56 15.91 6.08 -8.29
CA LYS A 56 15.60 5.94 -9.71
C LYS A 56 14.65 7.03 -10.20
N THR A 57 13.59 7.34 -9.45
CA THR A 57 12.68 8.44 -9.78
C THR A 57 13.42 9.79 -9.89
N LEU A 58 14.31 10.10 -8.95
CA LEU A 58 15.07 11.35 -8.92
C LEU A 58 15.99 11.44 -10.14
N SER A 59 16.60 10.32 -10.55
CA SER A 59 17.50 10.27 -11.72
C SER A 59 16.79 10.57 -13.04
N VAL A 60 15.49 10.30 -13.16
CA VAL A 60 14.72 10.51 -14.41
C VAL A 60 13.90 11.80 -14.41
N SER A 61 13.59 12.35 -13.24
CA SER A 61 12.71 13.53 -13.11
C SER A 61 13.41 14.78 -12.57
N GLY A 62 14.64 14.65 -12.05
CA GLY A 62 15.29 15.75 -11.35
C GLY A 62 14.46 16.24 -10.17
N THR A 63 14.44 17.54 -9.91
CA THR A 63 13.74 18.09 -8.74
C THR A 63 12.22 18.14 -8.91
N SER A 64 11.71 17.96 -10.14
CA SER A 64 10.26 17.78 -10.37
C SER A 64 9.67 16.56 -9.67
N ILE A 65 10.49 15.63 -9.18
CA ILE A 65 10.05 14.54 -8.28
C ILE A 65 9.19 15.06 -7.11
N VAL A 66 9.52 16.23 -6.55
CA VAL A 66 8.76 16.82 -5.44
C VAL A 66 7.32 17.10 -5.88
N LEU A 67 7.15 17.66 -7.08
CA LEU A 67 5.84 17.93 -7.67
C LEU A 67 5.12 16.61 -8.01
N THR A 68 5.82 15.63 -8.56
CA THR A 68 5.26 14.30 -8.86
C THR A 68 4.65 13.65 -7.62
N TYR A 69 5.39 13.62 -6.50
CA TYR A 69 4.89 13.05 -5.25
C TYR A 69 3.75 13.86 -4.63
N LEU A 70 3.77 15.20 -4.75
CA LEU A 70 2.64 16.04 -4.33
C LEU A 70 1.36 15.74 -5.13
N ILE A 71 1.47 15.59 -6.45
CA ILE A 71 0.33 15.30 -7.33
C ILE A 71 -0.23 13.90 -7.04
N ILE A 72 0.63 12.86 -6.99
CA ILE A 72 0.20 11.49 -6.66
C ILE A 72 -0.47 11.48 -5.28
N GLY A 73 0.20 12.07 -4.29
CA GLY A 73 -0.30 12.13 -2.92
C GLY A 73 -1.64 12.85 -2.79
N PHE A 74 -1.84 13.94 -3.54
CA PHE A 74 -3.10 14.67 -3.59
C PHE A 74 -4.25 13.78 -4.11
N PHE A 75 -4.07 13.09 -5.24
CA PHE A 75 -5.13 12.23 -5.78
C PHE A 75 -5.34 10.97 -4.96
N PHE A 76 -4.29 10.38 -4.39
CA PHE A 76 -4.40 9.18 -3.57
C PHE A 76 -5.08 9.49 -2.23
N PHE A 77 -4.89 10.68 -1.67
CA PHE A 77 -5.69 11.15 -0.55
C PHE A 77 -7.19 11.12 -0.88
N PHE A 78 -7.58 11.51 -2.10
CA PHE A 78 -8.98 11.46 -2.53
C PHE A 78 -9.52 10.05 -2.73
N VAL A 79 -8.71 9.10 -3.20
CA VAL A 79 -9.08 7.67 -3.18
C VAL A 79 -9.38 7.22 -1.75
N MET A 80 -8.52 7.59 -0.79
CA MET A 80 -8.71 7.22 0.61
C MET A 80 -9.93 7.92 1.23
N ARG A 81 -10.22 9.17 0.86
CA ARG A 81 -11.45 9.87 1.27
C ARG A 81 -12.72 9.18 0.76
N ALA A 82 -12.71 8.74 -0.51
CA ALA A 82 -13.83 8.00 -1.09
C ALA A 82 -14.04 6.65 -0.38
N MET A 83 -12.95 5.91 -0.13
CA MET A 83 -12.98 4.67 0.64
C MET A 83 -13.49 4.88 2.07
N GLY A 84 -12.99 5.92 2.75
CA GLY A 84 -13.39 6.24 4.12
C GLY A 84 -14.87 6.56 4.24
N GLU A 85 -15.44 7.27 3.27
CA GLU A 85 -16.87 7.54 3.23
C GLU A 85 -17.68 6.25 3.03
N LEU A 86 -17.28 5.37 2.10
CA LEU A 86 -17.94 4.09 1.84
C LEU A 86 -17.92 3.16 3.06
N LEU A 87 -16.77 3.03 3.72
CA LEU A 87 -16.63 2.18 4.90
C LEU A 87 -17.43 2.69 6.11
N LEU A 88 -17.62 4.01 6.23
CA LEU A 88 -18.45 4.59 7.29
C LEU A 88 -19.94 4.62 6.95
N ALA A 89 -20.30 4.49 5.67
CA ALA A 89 -21.69 4.36 5.25
C ALA A 89 -22.28 2.99 5.62
N ASN A 90 -21.45 1.94 5.68
CA ASN A 90 -21.84 0.64 6.20
C ASN A 90 -20.64 -0.07 6.85
N THR A 91 -20.64 -0.12 8.19
CA THR A 91 -19.59 -0.72 9.00
C THR A 91 -19.57 -2.25 8.96
N ASN A 92 -20.56 -2.89 8.32
CA ASN A 92 -20.56 -4.33 8.08
C ASN A 92 -19.62 -4.75 6.94
N PHE A 93 -19.14 -3.80 6.14
CA PHE A 93 -18.07 -4.09 5.17
C PHE A 93 -16.79 -4.46 5.93
N LYS A 94 -16.39 -5.72 5.81
CA LYS A 94 -15.17 -6.31 6.39
C LYS A 94 -13.96 -6.01 5.51
N THR A 95 -14.16 -5.88 4.20
CA THR A 95 -13.12 -5.49 3.25
C THR A 95 -13.66 -4.50 2.21
N PHE A 96 -12.78 -3.82 1.48
CA PHE A 96 -13.20 -2.99 0.34
C PHE A 96 -13.67 -3.82 -0.87
N ALA A 97 -13.44 -5.14 -0.91
CA ALA A 97 -14.08 -6.02 -1.88
C ALA A 97 -15.59 -6.13 -1.62
N ASP A 98 -16.02 -5.98 -0.37
CA ASP A 98 -17.43 -6.10 0.03
C ASP A 98 -18.25 -4.93 -0.51
N PHE A 99 -17.76 -3.69 -0.36
CA PHE A 99 -18.46 -2.54 -0.94
C PHE A 99 -18.38 -2.54 -2.47
N ALA A 100 -17.29 -3.03 -3.06
CA ALA A 100 -17.21 -3.16 -4.51
C ALA A 100 -18.25 -4.17 -5.01
N THR A 101 -18.46 -5.27 -4.27
CA THR A 101 -19.55 -6.22 -4.51
C THR A 101 -20.91 -5.56 -4.40
N ALA A 102 -21.14 -4.77 -3.34
CA ALA A 102 -22.42 -4.11 -3.09
C ALA A 102 -22.79 -3.08 -4.18
N TYR A 103 -21.84 -2.26 -4.60
CA TYR A 103 -22.12 -1.15 -5.51
C TYR A 103 -21.91 -1.49 -6.99
N LEU A 104 -20.89 -2.28 -7.34
CA LEU A 104 -20.50 -2.64 -8.71
C LEU A 104 -20.88 -4.08 -9.10
N GLY A 105 -21.17 -4.94 -8.13
CA GLY A 105 -21.62 -6.32 -8.32
C GLY A 105 -20.56 -7.38 -8.01
N PRO A 106 -20.94 -8.67 -7.95
CA PRO A 106 -20.05 -9.76 -7.48
C PRO A 106 -18.77 -9.95 -8.28
N TRP A 107 -18.75 -9.56 -9.56
CA TRP A 107 -17.53 -9.62 -10.37
C TRP A 107 -16.47 -8.62 -9.85
N ALA A 108 -16.90 -7.43 -9.42
CA ALA A 108 -15.99 -6.38 -9.00
C ALA A 108 -15.30 -6.74 -7.68
N GLY A 109 -16.04 -7.31 -6.72
CA GLY A 109 -15.46 -7.83 -5.47
C GLY A 109 -14.44 -8.93 -5.72
N PHE A 110 -14.76 -9.91 -6.56
CA PHE A 110 -13.84 -10.98 -6.93
C PHE A 110 -12.54 -10.44 -7.55
N PHE A 111 -12.67 -9.58 -8.57
CA PHE A 111 -11.51 -9.00 -9.26
C PHE A 111 -10.68 -8.11 -8.33
N LEU A 112 -11.34 -7.29 -7.53
CA LEU A 112 -10.69 -6.41 -6.56
C LEU A 112 -9.91 -7.23 -5.53
N GLY A 113 -10.55 -8.22 -4.91
CA GLY A 113 -9.95 -8.94 -3.79
C GLY A 113 -8.76 -9.78 -4.22
N TRP A 114 -8.86 -10.47 -5.37
CA TRP A 114 -7.72 -11.22 -5.91
C TRP A 114 -6.61 -10.31 -6.42
N SER A 115 -6.94 -9.18 -7.07
CA SER A 115 -5.91 -8.22 -7.52
C SER A 115 -5.21 -7.56 -6.35
N TYR A 116 -5.93 -7.25 -5.27
CA TYR A 116 -5.33 -6.74 -4.03
C TYR A 116 -4.45 -7.79 -3.33
N TRP A 117 -4.89 -9.05 -3.28
CA TRP A 117 -4.07 -10.14 -2.79
C TRP A 117 -2.77 -10.25 -3.61
N CYS A 118 -2.88 -10.31 -4.93
CA CYS A 118 -1.74 -10.42 -5.84
C CYS A 118 -0.79 -9.22 -5.71
N ASN A 119 -1.34 -8.01 -5.62
CA ASN A 119 -0.60 -6.78 -5.37
C ASN A 119 0.35 -6.92 -4.18
N TRP A 120 -0.14 -7.41 -3.04
CA TRP A 120 0.70 -7.58 -1.85
C TRP A 120 1.70 -8.72 -1.93
N ILE A 121 1.41 -9.78 -2.70
CA ILE A 121 2.40 -10.82 -2.99
C ILE A 121 3.56 -10.22 -3.78
N ILE A 122 3.26 -9.46 -4.85
CA ILE A 122 4.26 -8.83 -5.71
C ILE A 122 5.06 -7.76 -4.94
N THR A 123 4.40 -6.95 -4.10
CA THR A 123 5.08 -6.00 -3.19
C THR A 123 6.03 -6.71 -2.23
N ALA A 124 5.60 -7.81 -1.59
CA ALA A 124 6.46 -8.56 -0.68
C ALA A 124 7.70 -9.14 -1.40
N ILE A 125 7.57 -9.55 -2.67
CA ILE A 125 8.70 -9.96 -3.50
C ILE A 125 9.65 -8.78 -3.73
N ALA A 126 9.13 -7.59 -4.07
CA ALA A 126 9.93 -6.38 -4.24
C ALA A 126 10.72 -6.04 -2.96
N ASP A 127 10.06 -6.13 -1.81
CA ASP A 127 10.65 -5.80 -0.51
C ASP A 127 11.81 -6.74 -0.15
N VAL A 128 11.64 -8.06 -0.31
CA VAL A 128 12.72 -9.02 0.01
C VAL A 128 13.91 -8.92 -0.94
N ILE A 129 13.68 -8.56 -2.21
CA ILE A 129 14.75 -8.26 -3.17
C ILE A 129 15.55 -7.04 -2.72
N VAL A 130 14.86 -5.98 -2.32
CA VAL A 130 15.49 -4.73 -1.86
C VAL A 130 16.24 -4.93 -0.54
N ILE A 131 15.72 -5.73 0.39
CA ILE A 131 16.45 -6.14 1.60
C ILE A 131 17.79 -6.76 1.22
N GLY A 132 17.81 -7.61 0.19
CA GLY A 132 19.06 -8.20 -0.28
C GLY A 132 20.06 -7.17 -0.78
N GLY A 133 19.60 -6.16 -1.53
CA GLY A 133 20.43 -5.03 -1.95
C GLY A 133 20.95 -4.19 -0.77
N TYR A 134 20.12 -3.93 0.25
CA TYR A 134 20.57 -3.20 1.44
C TYR A 134 21.64 -3.95 2.23
N MET A 135 21.61 -5.28 2.27
CA MET A 135 22.65 -6.07 2.94
C MET A 135 24.01 -5.95 2.25
N GLN A 136 24.04 -5.68 0.94
CA GLN A 136 25.28 -5.44 0.21
C GLN A 136 25.99 -4.14 0.60
N PHE A 137 25.32 -3.21 1.30
CA PHE A 137 25.99 -2.04 1.86
C PHE A 137 27.08 -2.43 2.89
N TRP A 138 26.79 -3.42 3.75
CA TRP A 138 27.77 -3.92 4.73
C TRP A 138 28.58 -5.10 4.21
N TYR A 139 27.99 -5.92 3.33
CA TYR A 139 28.62 -7.11 2.78
C TYR A 139 28.55 -7.08 1.24
N PRO A 140 29.41 -6.30 0.55
CA PRO A 140 29.32 -6.07 -0.90
C PRO A 140 29.34 -7.35 -1.74
N ASP A 141 30.12 -8.35 -1.33
CA ASP A 141 30.27 -9.61 -2.05
C ASP A 141 29.18 -10.63 -1.72
N LEU A 142 28.23 -10.30 -0.82
CA LEU A 142 27.15 -11.20 -0.45
C LEU A 142 26.14 -11.33 -1.61
N PRO A 143 25.88 -12.55 -2.12
CA PRO A 143 24.85 -12.75 -3.13
C PRO A 143 23.47 -12.35 -2.60
N VAL A 144 22.76 -11.49 -3.34
CA VAL A 144 21.46 -10.89 -2.96
C VAL A 144 20.41 -11.92 -2.53
N TRP A 145 20.42 -13.11 -3.15
CA TRP A 145 19.42 -14.15 -2.86
C TRP A 145 19.53 -14.67 -1.41
N ILE A 146 20.72 -14.70 -0.80
CA ILE A 146 20.93 -15.19 0.57
C ILE A 146 20.12 -14.36 1.58
N PRO A 147 20.32 -13.03 1.70
CA PRO A 147 19.53 -12.19 2.58
C PRO A 147 18.04 -12.12 2.18
N ALA A 148 17.73 -12.18 0.88
CA ALA A 148 16.33 -12.19 0.42
C ALA A 148 15.57 -13.43 0.94
N PHE A 149 16.08 -14.65 0.74
CA PHE A 149 15.44 -15.86 1.26
C PHE A 149 15.52 -15.99 2.78
N THR A 150 16.58 -15.48 3.40
CA THR A 150 16.71 -15.44 4.88
C THR A 150 15.64 -14.53 5.49
N SER A 151 15.45 -13.33 4.95
CA SER A 151 14.38 -12.42 5.40
C SER A 151 12.99 -13.04 5.22
N LEU A 152 12.75 -13.73 4.09
CA LEU A 152 11.51 -14.45 3.85
C LEU A 152 11.26 -15.58 4.87
N ALA A 153 12.30 -16.34 5.22
CA ALA A 153 12.21 -17.37 6.25
C ALA A 153 11.88 -16.77 7.63
N ILE A 154 12.55 -15.67 8.01
CA ILE A 154 12.26 -14.95 9.25
C ILE A 154 10.80 -14.47 9.26
N LEU A 155 10.33 -13.82 8.19
CA LEU A 155 8.95 -13.35 8.07
C LEU A 155 7.94 -14.50 8.16
N THR A 156 8.25 -15.64 7.54
CA THR A 156 7.42 -16.86 7.63
C THR A 156 7.26 -17.28 9.08
N ILE A 157 8.37 -17.44 9.80
CA ILE A 157 8.39 -17.85 11.21
C ILE A 157 7.61 -16.85 12.06
N LEU A 158 7.83 -15.55 11.87
CA LEU A 158 7.14 -14.49 12.61
C LEU A 158 5.62 -14.53 12.41
N ASN A 159 5.15 -14.80 11.19
CA ASN A 159 3.72 -14.85 10.88
C ASN A 159 3.03 -16.13 11.40
N PHE A 160 3.76 -17.18 11.75
CA PHE A 160 3.21 -18.33 12.49
C PHE A 160 3.03 -18.04 14.00
N VAL A 161 3.74 -17.05 14.54
CA VAL A 161 3.61 -16.62 15.93
C VAL A 161 2.39 -15.67 16.04
N ALA A 162 1.71 -15.69 17.20
CA ALA A 162 0.40 -15.08 17.38
C ALA A 162 0.31 -13.61 16.91
N VAL A 163 -0.85 -13.21 16.36
CA VAL A 163 -1.19 -11.87 15.82
C VAL A 163 -0.81 -10.70 16.74
N ARG A 164 -0.74 -10.94 18.05
CA ARG A 164 -0.28 -9.92 19.01
C ARG A 164 1.19 -9.54 18.83
N LEU A 165 2.06 -10.49 18.49
CA LEU A 165 3.48 -10.22 18.23
C LEU A 165 3.64 -9.36 16.97
N PHE A 166 2.84 -9.62 15.94
CA PHE A 166 2.81 -8.79 14.72
C PHE A 166 2.54 -7.32 15.05
N GLY A 167 1.49 -7.02 15.82
CA GLY A 167 1.11 -5.63 16.13
C GLY A 167 2.17 -4.88 16.94
N GLU A 168 2.89 -5.56 17.82
CA GLU A 168 4.00 -4.96 18.59
C GLU A 168 5.25 -4.76 17.70
N LEU A 169 5.61 -5.75 16.87
CA LEU A 169 6.73 -5.60 15.93
C LEU A 169 6.51 -4.43 14.96
N GLU A 170 5.31 -4.32 14.39
CA GLU A 170 4.97 -3.21 13.50
C GLU A 170 4.97 -1.86 14.22
N PHE A 171 4.56 -1.82 15.48
CA PHE A 171 4.67 -0.61 16.31
C PHE A 171 6.12 -0.15 16.41
N TRP A 172 7.04 -1.06 16.75
CA TRP A 172 8.46 -0.72 16.89
C TRP A 172 9.12 -0.38 15.56
N PHE A 173 8.87 -1.17 14.51
CA PHE A 173 9.41 -0.88 13.18
C PHE A 173 8.95 0.48 12.66
N SER A 174 7.66 0.78 12.80
CA SER A 174 7.11 2.07 12.38
C SER A 174 7.68 3.24 13.21
N LEU A 175 7.91 3.03 14.52
CA LEU A 175 8.51 4.06 15.37
C LEU A 175 9.94 4.39 14.93
N ILE A 176 10.76 3.37 14.70
CA ILE A 176 12.13 3.51 14.21
C ILE A 176 12.16 4.30 12.89
N LYS A 177 11.28 3.95 11.93
CA LYS A 177 11.15 4.66 10.64
C LYS A 177 10.83 6.14 10.82
N ILE A 178 9.78 6.46 11.60
CA ILE A 178 9.31 7.84 11.77
C ILE A 178 10.41 8.68 12.45
N THR A 179 11.01 8.16 13.52
CA THR A 179 12.10 8.85 14.22
C THR A 179 13.29 9.07 13.29
N ALA A 180 13.69 8.07 12.51
CA ALA A 180 14.79 8.20 11.57
C ALA A 180 14.52 9.26 10.49
N ILE A 181 13.31 9.33 9.93
CA ILE A 181 12.96 10.36 8.94
C ILE A 181 12.95 11.76 9.56
N ILE A 182 12.45 11.90 10.79
CA ILE A 182 12.50 13.20 11.50
C ILE A 182 13.96 13.62 11.70
N LEU A 183 14.81 12.73 12.21
CA LEU A 183 16.24 13.01 12.39
C LEU A 183 16.95 13.30 11.06
N PHE A 184 16.59 12.58 10.00
CA PHE A 184 17.08 12.81 8.64
C PHE A 184 16.78 14.24 8.17
N ILE A 185 15.53 14.68 8.32
CA ILE A 185 15.10 16.03 7.92
C ILE A 185 15.80 17.10 8.77
N LEU A 186 15.89 16.89 10.08
CA LEU A 186 16.60 17.82 10.96
C LEU A 186 18.10 17.93 10.59
N ALA A 187 18.74 16.81 10.25
CA ALA A 187 20.12 16.81 9.76
C ALA A 187 20.23 17.56 8.42
N GLY A 188 19.31 17.34 7.48
CA GLY A 188 19.26 18.09 6.21
C GLY A 188 19.14 19.59 6.43
N ILE A 189 18.18 20.03 7.27
CA ILE A 189 17.99 21.45 7.63
C ILE A 189 19.26 22.02 8.26
N TYR A 190 19.93 21.27 9.16
CA TYR A 190 21.18 21.70 9.77
C TYR A 190 22.31 21.88 8.75
N LEU A 191 22.49 20.93 7.83
CA LEU A 191 23.52 21.01 6.78
C LEU A 191 23.28 22.18 5.83
N ILE A 192 22.01 22.43 5.47
CA ILE A 192 21.61 23.59 4.65
C ILE A 192 21.86 24.90 5.41
N GLY A 193 21.44 24.99 6.67
CA GLY A 193 21.55 26.19 7.50
C GLY A 193 23.00 26.57 7.83
N THR A 194 23.90 25.60 7.90
CA THR A 194 25.34 25.81 8.09
C THR A 194 26.10 26.05 6.78
N GLY A 195 25.45 25.87 5.63
CA GLY A 195 26.10 25.97 4.31
C GLY A 195 27.21 24.94 4.13
N PHE A 196 27.05 23.75 4.72
CA PHE A 196 28.03 22.67 4.69
C PHE A 196 28.41 22.32 3.24
N THR A 197 29.70 22.06 3.02
CA THR A 197 30.21 21.60 1.72
C THR A 197 30.71 20.17 1.87
N SER A 198 30.15 19.25 1.10
CA SER A 198 30.53 17.84 1.12
C SER A 198 31.93 17.62 0.58
N PRO A 199 32.59 16.49 0.92
CA PRO A 199 33.91 16.13 0.40
C PRO A 199 34.04 16.14 -1.13
N ASN A 200 32.93 15.95 -1.85
CA ASN A 200 32.87 16.02 -3.32
C ASN A 200 32.63 17.45 -3.87
N GLY A 201 32.70 18.48 -3.02
CA GLY A 201 32.64 19.89 -3.39
C GLY A 201 31.22 20.48 -3.54
N VAL A 202 30.16 19.73 -3.22
CA VAL A 202 28.78 20.23 -3.31
C VAL A 202 28.42 21.00 -2.04
N LYS A 203 28.02 22.26 -2.18
CA LYS A 203 27.54 23.08 -1.06
C LYS A 203 26.04 22.88 -0.86
N ALA A 204 25.63 22.48 0.34
CA ALA A 204 24.22 22.35 0.68
C ALA A 204 23.49 23.69 0.50
N SER A 205 22.43 23.70 -0.31
CA SER A 205 21.72 24.91 -0.71
C SER A 205 20.31 24.60 -1.18
N MET A 206 19.35 25.45 -0.81
CA MET A 206 18.00 25.39 -1.38
C MET A 206 17.97 25.74 -2.87
N SER A 207 19.02 26.37 -3.42
CA SER A 207 19.09 26.70 -4.85
C SER A 207 18.99 25.48 -5.74
N HIS A 208 19.52 24.33 -5.31
CA HIS A 208 19.49 23.08 -6.06
C HIS A 208 18.06 22.65 -6.45
N LEU A 209 17.04 23.07 -5.69
CA LEU A 209 15.63 22.76 -5.98
C LEU A 209 15.05 23.60 -7.13
N PHE A 210 15.50 24.85 -7.26
CA PHE A 210 14.89 25.87 -8.12
C PHE A 210 15.73 26.23 -9.34
N GLU A 211 16.93 25.68 -9.46
CA GLU A 211 17.74 25.82 -10.67
C GLU A 211 16.97 25.29 -11.88
N THR A 212 16.86 26.11 -12.93
CA THR A 212 16.01 25.84 -14.10
C THR A 212 16.38 24.53 -14.79
N GLU A 213 17.67 24.22 -14.86
CA GLU A 213 18.19 22.96 -15.41
C GLU A 213 17.96 21.75 -14.48
N SER A 214 17.70 21.99 -13.20
CA SER A 214 17.47 20.95 -12.20
C SER A 214 16.00 20.58 -12.03
N MET A 215 15.07 21.50 -12.31
CA MET A 215 13.64 21.26 -12.15
C MET A 215 13.07 20.31 -13.20
N PHE A 216 13.36 20.56 -14.48
CA PHE A 216 12.94 19.70 -15.57
C PHE A 216 14.14 19.33 -16.46
N PRO A 217 15.12 18.56 -15.95
CA PRO A 217 16.38 18.29 -16.65
C PRO A 217 16.18 17.55 -17.98
N TYR A 218 15.12 16.76 -18.07
CA TYR A 218 14.71 16.05 -19.29
C TYR A 218 13.33 16.53 -19.78
N GLY A 219 12.99 17.78 -19.49
CA GLY A 219 11.72 18.40 -19.87
C GLY A 219 10.50 17.68 -19.29
N VAL A 220 9.37 17.80 -19.99
CA VAL A 220 8.09 17.19 -19.59
C VAL A 220 8.19 15.66 -19.60
N THR A 221 8.95 15.07 -20.51
CA THR A 221 9.11 13.61 -20.61
C THR A 221 9.76 13.01 -19.36
N GLY A 222 10.80 13.65 -18.80
CA GLY A 222 11.40 13.21 -17.54
C GLY A 222 10.48 13.36 -16.33
N PHE A 223 9.74 14.47 -16.27
CA PHE A 223 8.72 14.67 -15.24
C PHE A 223 7.64 13.58 -15.28
N LEU A 224 7.16 13.22 -16.47
CA LEU A 224 6.20 12.15 -16.68
C LEU A 224 6.79 10.78 -16.31
N ALA A 225 8.03 10.49 -16.68
CA ALA A 225 8.72 9.26 -16.28
C ALA A 225 8.81 9.11 -14.75
N GLY A 226 8.92 10.23 -14.02
CA GLY A 226 8.89 10.22 -12.56
C GLY A 226 7.63 9.59 -11.96
N PHE A 227 6.46 9.72 -12.62
CA PHE A 227 5.21 9.14 -12.10
C PHE A 227 5.25 7.61 -12.08
N GLN A 228 5.95 6.99 -13.03
CA GLN A 228 5.92 5.54 -13.24
C GLN A 228 6.38 4.77 -12.00
N ILE A 229 7.49 5.22 -11.40
CA ILE A 229 8.09 4.59 -10.22
C ILE A 229 7.52 5.19 -8.94
N ALA A 230 7.20 6.49 -8.93
CA ALA A 230 6.69 7.16 -7.74
C ALA A 230 5.35 6.59 -7.25
N ILE A 231 4.50 6.06 -8.13
CA ILE A 231 3.21 5.45 -7.75
C ILE A 231 3.41 4.29 -6.78
N PHE A 232 4.42 3.44 -7.01
CA PHE A 232 4.73 2.32 -6.13
C PHE A 232 5.05 2.79 -4.70
N ALA A 233 5.64 3.97 -4.54
CA ALA A 233 5.97 4.52 -3.23
C ALA A 233 4.74 4.74 -2.34
N PHE A 234 3.54 4.88 -2.92
CA PHE A 234 2.31 5.10 -2.18
C PHE A 234 1.50 3.81 -1.92
N VAL A 235 1.95 2.66 -2.43
CA VAL A 235 1.32 1.37 -2.14
C VAL A 235 1.37 1.13 -0.62
N GLY A 236 0.25 0.72 -0.03
CA GLY A 236 0.12 0.52 1.40
C GLY A 236 -0.62 1.64 2.13
N ILE A 237 -0.86 2.78 1.48
CA ILE A 237 -1.73 3.84 2.03
C ILE A 237 -3.16 3.33 2.30
N GLU A 238 -3.60 2.34 1.53
CA GLU A 238 -4.91 1.70 1.62
C GLU A 238 -5.05 0.68 2.76
N LEU A 239 -3.94 0.29 3.42
CA LEU A 239 -4.00 -0.54 4.63
C LEU A 239 -4.88 0.10 5.72
N VAL A 240 -4.96 1.44 5.75
CA VAL A 240 -5.90 2.19 6.59
C VAL A 240 -7.34 1.63 6.47
N GLY A 241 -7.78 1.29 5.25
CA GLY A 241 -9.10 0.73 5.01
C GLY A 241 -9.28 -0.67 5.61
N THR A 242 -8.29 -1.56 5.45
CA THR A 242 -8.34 -2.91 6.05
C THR A 242 -8.38 -2.88 7.57
N THR A 243 -7.62 -1.97 8.18
CA THR A 243 -7.54 -1.86 9.64
C THR A 243 -8.80 -1.24 10.27
N ALA A 244 -9.56 -0.46 9.51
CA ALA A 244 -10.82 0.11 9.99
C ALA A 244 -11.88 -0.95 10.28
N ALA A 245 -11.94 -2.03 9.49
CA ALA A 245 -12.83 -3.17 9.73
C ALA A 245 -12.51 -3.92 11.04
N GLU A 246 -11.29 -3.77 11.57
CA GLU A 246 -10.86 -4.39 12.83
C GLU A 246 -10.90 -3.42 14.03
N THR A 247 -11.26 -2.15 13.82
CA THR A 247 -11.23 -1.12 14.86
C THR A 247 -12.51 -1.12 15.70
N LYS A 248 -12.41 -0.87 17.01
CA LYS A 248 -13.57 -0.77 17.93
C LYS A 248 -14.43 0.47 17.68
N ASP A 249 -13.82 1.57 17.24
CA ASP A 249 -14.48 2.83 16.92
C ASP A 249 -14.01 3.34 15.54
N PRO A 250 -14.62 2.82 14.44
CA PRO A 250 -14.25 3.20 13.08
C PRO A 250 -14.59 4.66 12.77
N HIS A 251 -15.65 5.22 13.36
CA HIS A 251 -16.12 6.58 13.10
C HIS A 251 -15.13 7.67 13.54
N THR A 252 -14.27 7.40 14.52
CA THR A 252 -13.22 8.34 14.92
C THR A 252 -11.85 7.96 14.35
N SER A 253 -11.54 6.67 14.32
CA SER A 253 -10.18 6.19 13.99
C SER A 253 -9.88 6.30 12.49
N LEU A 254 -10.85 5.96 11.64
CA LEU A 254 -10.66 5.99 10.19
C LEU A 254 -10.51 7.43 9.66
N PRO A 255 -11.36 8.41 10.03
CA PRO A 255 -11.16 9.81 9.67
C PRO A 255 -9.80 10.38 10.11
N LYS A 256 -9.35 10.07 11.34
CA LYS A 256 -8.05 10.52 11.84
C LYS A 256 -6.90 9.95 11.01
N ALA A 257 -6.95 8.65 10.71
CA ALA A 257 -5.93 8.00 9.91
C ALA A 257 -5.85 8.59 8.50
N ILE A 258 -6.97 8.71 7.79
CA ILE A 258 -7.02 9.26 6.43
C ILE A 258 -6.62 10.75 6.43
N ASN A 259 -7.14 11.57 7.34
CA ASN A 259 -6.83 13.00 7.37
C ASN A 259 -5.36 13.31 7.72
N SER A 260 -4.64 12.35 8.31
CA SER A 260 -3.21 12.50 8.57
C SER A 260 -2.34 12.20 7.33
N ILE A 261 -2.90 11.62 6.26
CA ILE A 261 -2.17 11.27 5.03
C ILE A 261 -1.43 12.48 4.43
N PRO A 262 -2.05 13.66 4.21
CA PRO A 262 -1.34 14.80 3.62
C PRO A 262 -0.11 15.21 4.43
N LEU A 263 -0.21 15.21 5.77
CA LEU A 263 0.92 15.50 6.64
C LEU A 263 2.05 14.48 6.46
N ARG A 264 1.72 13.18 6.35
CA ARG A 264 2.70 12.11 6.11
C ARG A 264 3.39 12.28 4.76
N ILE A 265 2.65 12.66 3.72
CA ILE A 265 3.21 12.93 2.39
C ILE A 265 4.16 14.12 2.45
N LEU A 266 3.75 15.23 3.06
CA LEU A 266 4.60 16.40 3.20
C LEU A 266 5.86 16.11 4.01
N LEU A 267 5.74 15.36 5.10
CA LEU A 267 6.87 15.07 5.98
C LEU A 267 7.80 14.01 5.38
N PHE A 268 7.28 12.80 5.12
CA PHE A 268 8.12 11.64 4.78
C PHE A 268 8.61 11.64 3.34
N TYR A 269 7.83 12.21 2.43
CA TYR A 269 8.16 12.19 1.01
C TYR A 269 8.77 13.53 0.61
N VAL A 270 8.00 14.60 0.70
CA VAL A 270 8.43 15.92 0.22
C VAL A 270 9.59 16.46 1.06
N GLY A 271 9.46 16.49 2.38
CA GLY A 271 10.47 17.02 3.28
C GLY A 271 11.82 16.29 3.16
N ALA A 272 11.78 14.95 3.11
CA ALA A 272 12.99 14.15 2.92
C ALA A 272 13.65 14.37 1.55
N LEU A 273 12.87 14.39 0.46
CA LEU A 273 13.39 14.62 -0.89
C LEU A 273 13.96 16.03 -1.06
N VAL A 274 13.30 17.04 -0.48
CA VAL A 274 13.81 18.42 -0.42
C VAL A 274 15.17 18.46 0.25
N CYS A 275 15.34 17.76 1.38
CA CYS A 275 16.64 17.68 2.07
C CYS A 275 17.70 16.99 1.21
N ILE A 276 17.37 15.86 0.59
CA ILE A 276 18.29 15.12 -0.30
C ILE A 276 18.78 16.03 -1.43
N ILE A 277 17.85 16.64 -2.17
CA ILE A 277 18.18 17.50 -3.32
C ILE A 277 19.00 18.71 -2.88
N ALA A 278 18.58 19.38 -1.80
CA ALA A 278 19.27 20.57 -1.32
C ALA A 278 20.69 20.25 -0.82
N VAL A 279 20.91 19.10 -0.18
CA VAL A 279 22.22 18.74 0.37
C VAL A 279 23.16 18.18 -0.69
N THR A 280 22.71 17.27 -1.56
CA THR A 280 23.62 16.54 -2.46
C THR A 280 23.57 16.97 -3.92
N SER A 281 22.59 17.78 -4.31
CA SER A 281 22.17 17.97 -5.70
C SER A 281 21.69 16.66 -6.35
N TRP A 282 20.63 16.75 -7.16
CA TRP A 282 20.00 15.56 -7.74
C TRP A 282 20.96 14.79 -8.67
N ALA A 283 21.84 15.49 -9.38
CA ALA A 283 22.73 14.91 -10.39
C ALA A 283 23.84 14.03 -9.81
N LYS A 284 24.11 14.11 -8.50
CA LYS A 284 25.11 13.27 -7.81
C LYS A 284 24.53 12.03 -7.16
N VAL A 285 23.20 11.89 -7.15
CA VAL A 285 22.52 10.75 -6.55
C VAL A 285 22.50 9.59 -7.54
N SER A 286 23.03 8.45 -7.12
CA SER A 286 23.00 7.24 -7.95
C SER A 286 21.57 6.69 -8.11
N PRO A 287 21.14 6.32 -9.33
CA PRO A 287 19.85 5.66 -9.54
C PRO A 287 19.76 4.27 -8.91
N GLU A 288 20.91 3.63 -8.63
CA GLU A 288 21.01 2.23 -8.19
C GLU A 288 20.97 2.07 -6.66
N LYS A 289 20.99 3.18 -5.92
CA LYS A 289 21.08 3.18 -4.46
C LYS A 289 19.95 3.98 -3.83
N SER A 290 19.72 3.74 -2.54
CA SER A 290 18.81 4.58 -1.76
C SER A 290 19.39 5.99 -1.59
N PRO A 291 18.69 7.05 -2.02
CA PRO A 291 19.16 8.42 -1.83
C PRO A 291 19.24 8.83 -0.37
N PHE A 292 18.49 8.17 0.52
CA PHE A 292 18.56 8.40 1.96
C PHE A 292 19.90 7.93 2.54
N VAL A 293 20.40 6.79 2.08
CA VAL A 293 21.71 6.26 2.48
C VAL A 293 22.83 7.03 1.77
N GLU A 294 22.65 7.31 0.48
CA GLU A 294 23.64 7.98 -0.35
C GLU A 294 23.89 9.42 0.11
N MET A 295 22.86 10.13 0.62
CA MET A 295 23.03 11.49 1.17
C MET A 295 24.15 11.53 2.22
N PHE A 296 24.10 10.64 3.22
CA PHE A 296 25.12 10.59 4.28
C PHE A 296 26.45 10.04 3.79
N THR A 297 26.44 9.16 2.79
CA THR A 297 27.67 8.67 2.15
C THR A 297 28.41 9.82 1.46
N LEU A 298 27.69 10.64 0.68
CA LEU A 298 28.24 11.80 -0.04
C LEU A 298 28.67 12.93 0.90
N VAL A 299 27.95 13.13 2.02
CA VAL A 299 28.31 14.09 3.07
C VAL A 299 29.57 13.66 3.85
N GLY A 300 29.97 12.38 3.77
CA GLY A 300 31.13 11.85 4.48
C GLY A 300 30.83 11.37 5.91
N LEU A 301 29.59 10.97 6.19
CA LEU A 301 29.13 10.43 7.47
C LEU A 301 28.77 8.94 7.34
N PRO A 302 29.76 8.03 7.22
CA PRO A 302 29.51 6.61 6.95
C PRO A 302 28.71 5.91 8.06
N ILE A 303 28.87 6.33 9.32
CA ILE A 303 28.08 5.79 10.45
C ILE A 303 26.60 6.14 10.26
N ALA A 304 26.29 7.39 9.91
CA ALA A 304 24.92 7.82 9.64
C ALA A 304 24.34 7.08 8.43
N ALA A 305 25.13 6.90 7.37
CA ALA A 305 24.74 6.11 6.21
C ALA A 305 24.38 4.67 6.60
N GLY A 306 25.21 4.00 7.41
CA GLY A 306 24.93 2.66 7.92
C GLY A 306 23.68 2.58 8.78
N LEU A 307 23.44 3.57 9.67
CA LEU A 307 22.22 3.62 10.49
C LEU A 307 20.97 3.79 9.63
N ILE A 308 21.00 4.68 8.63
CA ILE A 308 19.89 4.83 7.69
C ILE A 308 19.70 3.56 6.87
N ASN A 309 20.78 2.91 6.44
CA ASN A 309 20.70 1.63 5.71
C ASN A 309 19.98 0.55 6.54
N PHE A 310 20.25 0.49 7.85
CA PHE A 310 19.52 -0.37 8.78
C PHE A 310 18.03 0.00 8.89
N VAL A 311 17.71 1.28 8.98
CA VAL A 311 16.32 1.75 9.02
C VAL A 311 15.57 1.38 7.74
N VAL A 312 16.15 1.57 6.56
CA VAL A 312 15.47 1.26 5.30
C VAL A 312 15.30 -0.25 5.08
N ALA A 313 16.25 -1.07 5.55
CA ALA A 313 16.10 -2.53 5.55
C ALA A 313 14.99 -3.01 6.50
N THR A 314 14.91 -2.46 7.72
CA THR A 314 13.81 -2.76 8.65
C THR A 314 12.46 -2.22 8.16
N SER A 315 12.46 -1.11 7.42
CA SER A 315 11.28 -0.58 6.74
C SER A 315 10.74 -1.57 5.71
N ALA A 316 11.62 -2.12 4.86
CA ALA A 316 11.27 -3.14 3.86
C ALA A 316 10.72 -4.41 4.52
N LEU A 317 11.36 -4.90 5.60
CA LEU A 317 10.87 -6.05 6.37
C LEU A 317 9.46 -5.83 6.92
N SER A 318 9.19 -4.65 7.47
CA SER A 318 7.87 -4.25 7.98
C SER A 318 6.81 -4.15 6.88
N SER A 319 7.17 -3.63 5.70
CA SER A 319 6.25 -3.57 4.55
C SER A 319 5.89 -4.97 4.06
N ALA A 320 6.87 -5.85 3.86
CA ALA A 320 6.67 -7.24 3.47
C ALA A 320 5.79 -7.99 4.49
N ASN A 321 6.07 -7.81 5.78
CA ASN A 321 5.30 -8.41 6.87
C ASN A 321 3.83 -7.95 6.86
N SER A 322 3.59 -6.65 6.69
CA SER A 322 2.24 -6.07 6.59
C SER A 322 1.49 -6.60 5.36
N GLY A 323 2.17 -6.76 4.23
CA GLY A 323 1.61 -7.36 3.02
C GLY A 323 1.21 -8.82 3.22
N ILE A 324 2.10 -9.63 3.78
CA ILE A 324 1.83 -11.04 4.11
C ILE A 324 0.62 -11.14 5.06
N PHE A 325 0.57 -10.28 6.07
CA PHE A 325 -0.56 -10.20 6.99
C PHE A 325 -1.88 -9.85 6.28
N ALA A 326 -1.88 -8.87 5.37
CA ALA A 326 -3.04 -8.45 4.59
C ALA A 326 -3.52 -9.55 3.63
N THR A 327 -2.61 -10.24 2.93
CA THR A 327 -2.94 -11.31 1.98
C THR A 327 -3.69 -12.47 2.66
N SER A 328 -3.25 -12.87 3.86
CA SER A 328 -3.87 -13.96 4.60
C SER A 328 -5.34 -13.66 4.98
N ARG A 329 -5.66 -12.40 5.30
CA ARG A 329 -7.01 -11.92 5.60
C ARG A 329 -7.85 -11.73 4.36
N MET A 330 -7.27 -11.22 3.29
CA MET A 330 -7.97 -11.07 2.02
C MET A 330 -8.43 -12.44 1.50
N LEU A 331 -7.56 -13.46 1.53
CA LEU A 331 -7.95 -14.84 1.18
C LEU A 331 -9.01 -15.42 2.11
N TYR A 332 -8.93 -15.12 3.41
CA TYR A 332 -9.94 -15.54 4.37
C TYR A 332 -11.31 -14.90 4.04
N GLY A 333 -11.35 -13.59 3.79
CA GLY A 333 -12.57 -12.87 3.39
C GLY A 333 -13.17 -13.41 2.10
N LEU A 334 -12.36 -13.54 1.04
CA LEU A 334 -12.78 -14.15 -0.22
C LEU A 334 -13.32 -15.57 -0.03
N ALA A 335 -12.75 -16.36 0.88
CA ALA A 335 -13.24 -17.72 1.13
C ALA A 335 -14.58 -17.74 1.86
N LEU A 336 -14.87 -16.77 2.73
CA LEU A 336 -16.18 -16.61 3.36
C LEU A 336 -17.25 -16.24 2.32
N ASP A 337 -16.90 -15.37 1.37
CA ASP A 337 -17.80 -14.96 0.27
C ASP A 337 -17.85 -15.98 -0.88
N ASN A 338 -17.22 -17.15 -0.69
CA ASN A 338 -17.05 -18.22 -1.68
C ASN A 338 -16.38 -17.77 -2.99
N ASP A 339 -15.62 -16.68 -2.94
CA ASP A 339 -14.73 -16.16 -3.99
C ASP A 339 -13.33 -16.80 -3.97
N ALA A 340 -13.03 -17.60 -2.95
CA ALA A 340 -11.84 -18.45 -2.88
C ALA A 340 -12.19 -19.87 -2.36
N PRO A 341 -11.31 -20.87 -2.53
CA PRO A 341 -11.52 -22.20 -1.97
C PRO A 341 -11.88 -22.18 -0.47
N LYS A 342 -12.96 -22.90 -0.10
CA LYS A 342 -13.43 -23.02 1.31
C LYS A 342 -12.36 -23.52 2.29
N SER A 343 -11.27 -24.09 1.79
CA SER A 343 -10.13 -24.44 2.63
C SER A 343 -9.51 -23.24 3.33
N PHE A 344 -9.56 -22.05 2.72
CA PHE A 344 -8.97 -20.82 3.24
C PHE A 344 -9.82 -20.13 4.32
N SER A 345 -11.09 -20.49 4.49
CA SER A 345 -11.95 -19.98 5.57
C SER A 345 -11.74 -20.69 6.92
N LYS A 346 -10.80 -21.65 7.01
CA LYS A 346 -10.48 -22.33 8.26
C LYS A 346 -9.44 -21.55 9.05
N LEU A 347 -9.75 -21.24 10.31
CA LEU A 347 -8.79 -20.65 11.24
C LEU A 347 -8.04 -21.72 12.05
N SER A 348 -6.85 -21.37 12.53
CA SER A 348 -6.13 -22.17 13.52
C SER A 348 -6.68 -21.98 14.93
N LYS A 349 -6.22 -22.77 15.90
CA LYS A 349 -6.55 -22.58 17.33
C LYS A 349 -6.24 -21.17 17.86
N ARG A 350 -5.31 -20.46 17.20
CA ARG A 350 -4.92 -19.06 17.52
C ARG A 350 -5.68 -18.02 16.67
N LYS A 351 -6.75 -18.43 15.98
CA LYS A 351 -7.57 -17.61 15.09
C LYS A 351 -6.81 -16.95 13.92
N VAL A 352 -5.79 -17.65 13.40
CA VAL A 352 -4.98 -17.20 12.25
C VAL A 352 -5.32 -18.04 11.01
N PRO A 353 -5.52 -17.42 9.82
CA PRO A 353 -5.77 -18.13 8.56
C PRO A 353 -4.48 -18.73 7.98
N ILE A 354 -3.97 -19.79 8.62
CA ILE A 354 -2.66 -20.40 8.30
C ILE A 354 -2.57 -20.85 6.85
N ARG A 355 -3.64 -21.40 6.28
CA ARG A 355 -3.61 -21.90 4.89
C ARG A 355 -3.41 -20.78 3.88
N GLY A 356 -4.07 -19.64 4.10
CA GLY A 356 -3.87 -18.45 3.27
C GLY A 356 -2.46 -17.92 3.42
N LEU A 357 -1.93 -17.88 4.65
CA LEU A 357 -0.55 -17.49 4.93
C LEU A 357 0.45 -18.39 4.19
N VAL A 358 0.36 -19.72 4.32
CA VAL A 358 1.29 -20.66 3.67
C VAL A 358 1.23 -20.53 2.16
N PHE A 359 0.04 -20.39 1.58
CA PHE A 359 -0.12 -20.20 0.14
C PHE A 359 0.52 -18.89 -0.33
N SER A 360 0.26 -17.78 0.36
CA SER A 360 0.90 -16.49 0.08
C SER A 360 2.42 -16.59 0.16
N MET A 361 2.97 -17.18 1.22
CA MET A 361 4.42 -17.31 1.39
C MET A 361 5.06 -18.21 0.32
N ALA A 362 4.38 -19.26 -0.10
CA ALA A 362 4.84 -20.09 -1.21
C ALA A 362 4.90 -19.28 -2.52
N CYS A 363 3.89 -18.46 -2.81
CA CYS A 363 3.90 -17.57 -3.97
C CYS A 363 5.04 -16.54 -3.90
N VAL A 364 5.27 -15.92 -2.73
CA VAL A 364 6.41 -15.00 -2.55
C VAL A 364 7.74 -15.74 -2.77
N THR A 365 7.91 -16.94 -2.20
CA THR A 365 9.13 -17.76 -2.39
C THR A 365 9.41 -18.06 -3.86
N VAL A 366 8.38 -18.48 -4.60
CA VAL A 366 8.49 -18.74 -6.05
C VAL A 366 8.82 -17.45 -6.79
N GLY A 367 8.17 -16.33 -6.46
CA GLY A 367 8.43 -15.05 -7.09
C GLY A 367 9.84 -14.50 -6.81
N THR A 368 10.35 -14.63 -5.59
CA THR A 368 11.73 -14.24 -5.21
C THR A 368 12.79 -15.04 -5.96
N SER A 369 12.45 -16.20 -6.51
CA SER A 369 13.35 -16.98 -7.37
C SER A 369 13.72 -16.26 -8.68
N ILE A 370 13.03 -15.17 -9.03
CA ILE A 370 13.43 -14.26 -10.13
C ILE A 370 14.88 -13.75 -9.97
N LEU A 371 15.40 -13.67 -8.75
CA LEU A 371 16.80 -13.28 -8.47
C LEU A 371 17.84 -14.21 -9.11
N PHE A 372 17.48 -15.45 -9.43
CA PHE A 372 18.36 -16.38 -10.14
C PHE A 372 18.41 -16.11 -11.65
N ILE A 373 17.45 -15.35 -12.18
CA ILE A 373 17.34 -15.00 -13.61
C ILE A 373 17.79 -13.55 -13.83
N VAL A 374 17.35 -12.64 -12.95
CA VAL A 374 17.65 -11.22 -12.96
C VAL A 374 18.41 -10.88 -11.68
N PRO A 375 19.75 -11.00 -11.67
CA PRO A 375 20.54 -10.74 -10.47
C PRO A 375 20.64 -9.24 -10.13
N ASN A 376 20.34 -8.34 -11.08
CA ASN A 376 20.31 -6.91 -10.80
C ASN A 376 19.06 -6.54 -9.98
N VAL A 377 19.29 -6.04 -8.77
CA VAL A 377 18.26 -5.65 -7.80
C VAL A 377 17.33 -4.57 -8.35
N MET A 378 17.89 -3.52 -8.98
CA MET A 378 17.10 -2.38 -9.45
C MET A 378 16.24 -2.71 -10.67
N THR A 379 16.76 -3.52 -11.60
CA THR A 379 15.98 -4.02 -12.74
C THR A 379 14.82 -4.88 -12.26
N ALA A 380 15.08 -5.85 -11.38
CA ALA A 380 14.03 -6.68 -10.80
C ALA A 380 13.00 -5.83 -10.04
N PHE A 381 13.47 -4.89 -9.21
CA PHE A 381 12.62 -3.97 -8.47
C PHE A 381 11.75 -3.10 -9.39
N THR A 382 12.29 -2.57 -10.49
CA THR A 382 11.55 -1.72 -11.44
C THR A 382 10.41 -2.48 -12.10
N ILE A 383 10.68 -3.70 -12.60
CA ILE A 383 9.66 -4.54 -13.24
C ILE A 383 8.56 -4.92 -12.24
N ILE A 384 8.95 -5.36 -11.04
CA ILE A 384 8.02 -5.82 -10.01
C ILE A 384 7.18 -4.65 -9.46
N SER A 385 7.80 -3.51 -9.21
CA SER A 385 7.10 -2.31 -8.73
C SER A 385 6.12 -1.74 -9.77
N ALA A 386 6.43 -1.86 -11.07
CA ALA A 386 5.50 -1.52 -12.15
C ALA A 386 4.27 -2.44 -12.15
N LEU A 387 4.45 -3.76 -12.03
CA LEU A 387 3.35 -4.71 -11.91
C LEU A 387 2.46 -4.43 -10.69
N THR A 388 3.06 -4.17 -9.53
CA THR A 388 2.32 -3.74 -8.33
C THR A 388 1.55 -2.45 -8.60
N SER A 389 2.17 -1.46 -9.21
CA SER A 389 1.53 -0.16 -9.48
C SER A 389 0.28 -0.32 -10.34
N ILE A 390 0.30 -1.20 -11.36
CA ILE A 390 -0.86 -1.50 -12.20
C ILE A 390 -2.02 -2.09 -11.36
N LEU A 391 -1.73 -3.09 -10.51
CA LEU A 391 -2.75 -3.71 -9.65
C LEU A 391 -3.30 -2.74 -8.60
N CYS A 392 -2.45 -1.88 -8.06
CA CYS A 392 -2.82 -0.82 -7.12
C CYS A 392 -3.76 0.19 -7.80
N ILE A 393 -3.39 0.69 -8.99
CA ILE A 393 -4.22 1.61 -9.77
C ILE A 393 -5.57 0.97 -10.08
N PHE A 394 -5.59 -0.28 -10.53
CA PHE A 394 -6.82 -1.03 -10.79
C PHE A 394 -7.72 -1.10 -9.55
N THR A 395 -7.14 -1.43 -8.40
CA THR A 395 -7.85 -1.47 -7.12
C THR A 395 -8.44 -0.10 -6.78
N PHE A 396 -7.66 0.98 -6.94
CA PHE A 396 -8.09 2.33 -6.63
C PHE A 396 -9.18 2.83 -7.59
N MET A 397 -9.11 2.45 -8.87
CA MET A 397 -10.17 2.72 -9.83
C MET A 397 -11.48 2.06 -9.38
N LEU A 398 -11.47 0.79 -8.96
CA LEU A 398 -12.68 0.13 -8.46
C LEU A 398 -13.22 0.77 -7.17
N ILE A 399 -12.36 1.27 -6.29
CA ILE A 399 -12.78 2.03 -5.10
C ILE A 399 -13.51 3.31 -5.50
N VAL A 400 -12.92 4.12 -6.40
CA VAL A 400 -13.51 5.39 -6.82
C VAL A 400 -14.78 5.15 -7.66
N LEU A 401 -14.82 4.12 -8.51
CA LEU A 401 -16.03 3.71 -9.21
C LEU A 401 -17.14 3.29 -8.24
N SER A 402 -16.80 2.53 -7.19
CA SER A 402 -17.76 2.17 -6.14
C SER A 402 -18.33 3.41 -5.46
N TYR A 403 -17.50 4.43 -5.22
CA TYR A 403 -17.93 5.71 -4.68
C TYR A 403 -18.90 6.47 -5.61
N ILE A 404 -18.61 6.52 -6.90
CA ILE A 404 -19.48 7.15 -7.90
C ILE A 404 -20.85 6.45 -7.94
N TYR A 405 -20.85 5.12 -7.89
CA TYR A 405 -22.10 4.33 -7.85
C TYR A 405 -22.84 4.47 -6.53
N TYR A 406 -22.13 4.53 -5.40
CA TYR A 406 -22.71 4.82 -4.08
C TYR A 406 -23.46 6.15 -4.08
N ARG A 407 -22.85 7.20 -4.64
CA ARG A 407 -23.48 8.52 -4.78
C ARG A 407 -24.77 8.51 -5.62
N LYS A 408 -24.91 7.54 -6.53
CA LYS A 408 -26.09 7.38 -7.39
C LYS A 408 -27.15 6.46 -6.77
N LYS A 409 -26.74 5.35 -6.16
CA LYS A 409 -27.63 4.30 -5.61
C LYS A 409 -28.11 4.56 -4.19
N SER A 410 -27.34 5.30 -3.40
CA SER A 410 -27.62 5.56 -1.98
C SER A 410 -27.43 7.04 -1.62
N PRO A 411 -28.15 7.98 -2.27
CA PRO A 411 -28.02 9.40 -2.00
C PRO A 411 -28.37 9.78 -0.55
N GLU A 412 -29.31 9.07 0.08
CA GLU A 412 -29.70 9.26 1.48
C GLU A 412 -28.56 8.95 2.45
N LEU A 413 -27.81 7.86 2.23
CA LEU A 413 -26.63 7.53 3.03
C LEU A 413 -25.54 8.60 2.88
N HIS A 414 -25.35 9.12 1.66
CA HIS A 414 -24.42 10.22 1.41
C HIS A 414 -24.82 11.50 2.14
N ILE A 415 -26.11 11.82 2.20
CA ILE A 415 -26.61 13.00 2.91
C ILE A 415 -26.29 12.88 4.41
N GLN A 416 -26.48 11.70 4.99
CA GLN A 416 -26.27 11.42 6.41
C GLN A 416 -24.80 11.25 6.80
N SER A 417 -23.92 10.95 5.84
CA SER A 417 -22.48 10.79 6.11
C SER A 417 -21.87 12.04 6.71
N LYS A 418 -21.25 11.89 7.88
CA LYS A 418 -20.47 12.95 8.55
C LYS A 418 -19.06 13.12 7.97
N TYR A 419 -18.60 12.17 7.14
CA TYR A 419 -17.24 12.11 6.61
C TYR A 419 -17.24 12.04 5.08
N LYS A 420 -17.71 13.13 4.44
CA LYS A 420 -17.89 13.19 2.99
C LYS A 420 -16.59 13.46 2.24
N MET A 421 -16.39 12.88 1.07
CA MET A 421 -15.29 13.24 0.18
C MET A 421 -15.41 14.73 -0.22
N PRO A 422 -14.39 15.58 0.05
CA PRO A 422 -14.40 16.97 -0.39
C PRO A 422 -14.46 17.06 -1.93
N GLY A 423 -15.27 17.97 -2.46
CA GLY A 423 -15.53 18.08 -3.91
C GLY A 423 -16.42 16.96 -4.50
N GLY A 424 -16.77 15.93 -3.73
CA GLY A 424 -17.74 14.90 -4.12
C GLY A 424 -17.46 14.25 -5.48
N LEU A 425 -18.48 14.18 -6.33
CA LEU A 425 -18.40 13.54 -7.65
C LEU A 425 -17.39 14.21 -8.60
N PHE A 426 -17.23 15.52 -8.53
CA PHE A 426 -16.24 16.24 -9.36
C PHE A 426 -14.83 15.71 -9.07
N MET A 427 -14.48 15.63 -7.79
CA MET A 427 -13.17 15.14 -7.38
C MET A 427 -13.00 13.64 -7.63
N ALA A 428 -14.07 12.85 -7.52
CA ALA A 428 -14.04 11.44 -7.90
C ALA A 428 -13.70 11.26 -9.39
N TRP A 429 -14.31 12.04 -10.29
CA TRP A 429 -13.98 12.00 -11.72
C TRP A 429 -12.59 12.51 -12.04
N MET A 430 -12.11 13.57 -11.38
CA MET A 430 -10.72 14.01 -11.51
C MET A 430 -9.73 12.94 -11.06
N THR A 431 -10.03 12.24 -9.96
CA THR A 431 -9.21 11.13 -9.47
C THR A 431 -9.21 9.96 -10.46
N MET A 432 -10.36 9.62 -11.05
CA MET A 432 -10.43 8.62 -12.13
C MET A 432 -9.59 9.02 -13.34
N LEU A 433 -9.67 10.28 -13.77
CA LEU A 433 -8.87 10.79 -14.88
C LEU A 433 -7.37 10.67 -14.58
N PHE A 434 -6.95 11.01 -13.36
CA PHE A 434 -5.56 10.84 -12.93
C PHE A 434 -5.11 9.38 -12.95
N LEU A 435 -5.93 8.45 -12.45
CA LEU A 435 -5.61 7.01 -12.46
C LEU A 435 -5.51 6.45 -13.91
N VAL A 436 -6.36 6.92 -14.82
CA VAL A 436 -6.26 6.58 -16.25
C VAL A 436 -4.99 7.17 -16.85
N PHE A 437 -4.69 8.44 -16.54
CA PHE A 437 -3.44 9.09 -16.95
C PHE A 437 -2.22 8.31 -16.49
N THR A 438 -2.18 7.80 -15.25
CA THR A 438 -1.05 7.01 -14.77
C THR A 438 -0.85 5.71 -15.54
N ILE A 439 -1.93 5.04 -15.98
CA ILE A 439 -1.82 3.86 -16.85
C ILE A 439 -1.21 4.22 -18.20
N VAL A 440 -1.64 5.34 -18.80
CA VAL A 440 -1.07 5.82 -20.07
C VAL A 440 0.42 6.09 -19.91
N ILE A 441 0.83 6.74 -18.82
CA ILE A 441 2.25 7.02 -18.57
C ILE A 441 3.05 5.73 -18.38
N LEU A 442 2.52 4.70 -17.71
CA LEU A 442 3.19 3.38 -17.61
C LEU A 442 3.37 2.69 -18.97
N ALA A 443 2.62 3.05 -20.00
CA ALA A 443 2.79 2.51 -21.35
C ALA A 443 3.93 3.17 -22.13
N LEU A 444 4.48 4.30 -21.66
CA LEU A 444 5.46 5.10 -22.41
C LEU A 444 6.91 4.70 -22.18
N ASP A 445 7.23 4.02 -21.07
CA ASP A 445 8.58 3.52 -20.79
C ASP A 445 8.66 2.01 -21.04
N HIS A 446 9.81 1.54 -21.52
CA HIS A 446 9.98 0.16 -21.94
C HIS A 446 9.83 -0.84 -20.78
N ASP A 447 10.43 -0.56 -19.63
CA ASP A 447 10.43 -1.48 -18.49
C ASP A 447 9.02 -1.59 -17.89
N THR A 448 8.30 -0.47 -17.83
CA THR A 448 6.92 -0.45 -17.34
C THR A 448 5.91 -0.94 -18.37
N LEU A 449 6.20 -0.78 -19.66
CA LEU A 449 5.39 -1.32 -20.74
C LEU A 449 5.40 -2.84 -20.73
N ILE A 450 6.55 -3.48 -20.49
CA ILE A 450 6.65 -4.94 -20.34
C ILE A 450 5.70 -5.43 -19.22
N ALA A 451 5.71 -4.75 -18.08
CA ALA A 451 4.79 -5.05 -16.98
C ALA A 451 3.32 -4.87 -17.39
N LEU A 452 3.01 -3.79 -18.12
CA LEU A 452 1.67 -3.51 -18.62
C LEU A 452 1.20 -4.55 -19.64
N GLU A 453 2.05 -4.98 -20.56
CA GLU A 453 1.77 -6.02 -21.56
C GLU A 453 1.57 -7.41 -20.94
N CYS A 454 2.22 -7.68 -19.80
CA CYS A 454 2.01 -8.91 -19.03
C CYS A 454 0.72 -8.87 -18.19
N SER A 455 0.22 -7.69 -17.82
CA SER A 455 -0.93 -7.54 -16.93
C SER A 455 -2.25 -8.18 -17.44
N PRO A 456 -2.58 -8.21 -18.75
CA PRO A 456 -3.74 -8.94 -19.27
C PRO A 456 -3.75 -10.42 -18.90
N ILE A 457 -2.58 -11.07 -18.75
CA ILE A 457 -2.50 -12.50 -18.36
C ILE A 457 -3.21 -12.71 -17.02
N TRP A 458 -2.98 -11.81 -16.06
CA TRP A 458 -3.61 -11.85 -14.76
C TRP A 458 -5.14 -11.64 -14.86
N PHE A 459 -5.58 -10.61 -15.59
CA PHE A 459 -7.01 -10.31 -15.72
C PHE A 459 -7.78 -11.37 -16.52
N ILE A 460 -7.17 -11.96 -17.55
CA ILE A 460 -7.72 -13.10 -18.30
C ILE A 460 -7.84 -14.31 -17.36
N GLY A 461 -6.81 -14.59 -16.56
CA GLY A 461 -6.85 -15.64 -15.54
C GLY A 461 -7.99 -15.44 -14.54
N LEU A 462 -8.16 -14.22 -14.02
CA LEU A 462 -9.28 -13.87 -13.14
C LEU A 462 -10.65 -14.03 -13.83
N PHE A 463 -10.76 -13.64 -15.09
CA PHE A 463 -11.99 -13.80 -15.85
C PHE A 463 -12.38 -15.28 -16.00
N ILE A 464 -11.41 -16.13 -16.34
CA ILE A 464 -11.61 -17.59 -16.45
C ILE A 464 -12.02 -18.17 -15.09
N ALA A 465 -11.29 -17.81 -14.02
CA ALA A 465 -11.59 -18.25 -12.66
C ALA A 465 -13.01 -17.83 -12.21
N TYR A 466 -13.40 -16.58 -12.50
CA TYR A 466 -14.73 -16.07 -12.19
C TYR A 466 -15.83 -16.80 -12.96
N LYS A 467 -15.62 -17.10 -14.26
CA LYS A 467 -16.58 -17.89 -15.07
C LYS A 467 -16.74 -19.31 -14.51
N TYR A 468 -15.64 -19.95 -14.12
CA TYR A 468 -15.67 -21.27 -13.49
C TYR A 468 -16.42 -21.25 -12.15
N LYS A 469 -16.15 -20.25 -11.30
CA LYS A 469 -16.91 -20.02 -10.05
C LYS A 469 -18.40 -19.89 -10.32
N LYS A 470 -18.79 -19.00 -11.24
CA LYS A 470 -20.20 -18.73 -11.58
C LYS A 470 -20.91 -20.01 -12.05
N LYS A 471 -20.25 -20.80 -12.90
CA LYS A 471 -20.79 -22.10 -13.36
C LYS A 471 -21.00 -23.07 -12.20
N LYS A 472 -20.02 -23.20 -11.31
CA LYS A 472 -20.08 -24.10 -10.15
C LYS A 472 -21.18 -23.69 -9.16
N MET A 473 -21.35 -22.40 -8.92
CA MET A 473 -22.43 -21.89 -8.07
C MET A 473 -23.81 -22.18 -8.66
N LEU A 474 -23.99 -21.92 -9.96
CA LEU A 474 -25.25 -22.22 -10.64
C LEU A 474 -25.60 -23.72 -10.56
N GLN A 475 -24.61 -24.60 -10.70
CA GLN A 475 -24.81 -26.06 -10.53
C GLN A 475 -25.20 -26.43 -9.10
N LEU A 476 -24.59 -25.81 -8.08
CA LEU A 476 -24.94 -26.05 -6.67
C LEU A 476 -26.35 -25.57 -6.35
N ASP A 477 -26.77 -24.43 -6.89
CA ASP A 477 -28.11 -23.88 -6.68
C ASP A 477 -29.17 -24.77 -7.34
N ILE A 478 -28.89 -25.30 -8.55
CA ILE A 478 -29.77 -26.29 -9.21
C ILE A 478 -29.88 -27.56 -8.37
N LEU A 479 -28.76 -28.11 -7.87
CA LEU A 479 -28.77 -29.31 -7.04
C LEU A 479 -29.50 -29.12 -5.70
N LYS A 480 -29.42 -27.91 -5.12
CA LYS A 480 -30.19 -27.55 -3.92
C LYS A 480 -31.68 -27.45 -4.22
N ALA A 481 -32.06 -26.77 -5.32
CA ALA A 481 -33.45 -26.66 -5.74
C ALA A 481 -34.06 -28.06 -5.99
N GLN A 482 -33.35 -28.94 -6.69
CA GLN A 482 -33.78 -30.32 -6.91
C GLN A 482 -33.94 -31.11 -5.60
N LYS A 483 -33.11 -30.88 -4.58
CA LYS A 483 -33.25 -31.54 -3.27
C LYS A 483 -34.45 -31.04 -2.45
N VAL A 484 -34.92 -29.82 -2.68
CA VAL A 484 -36.12 -29.28 -2.01
C VAL A 484 -37.39 -29.87 -2.62
N ASP A 485 -37.39 -30.24 -3.90
CA ASP A 485 -38.55 -30.87 -4.56
C ASP A 485 -38.78 -32.35 -4.18
N TYR A 486 -37.86 -32.99 -3.43
CA TYR A 486 -37.96 -34.38 -2.98
C TYR A 486 -38.25 -34.54 -1.47
N ILE A 487 -38.40 -33.44 -0.72
CA ILE A 487 -38.79 -33.42 0.70
C ILE A 487 -40.16 -32.77 0.80
#